data_AF-A0A957R8B4-F1
#
_entry.id   AF-A0A957R8B4-F1
#
_cell.length_a   1.000
_cell.length_b   1.000
_cell.length_c   1.000
_cell.angle_alpha   90.00
_cell.angle_beta   90.00
_cell.angle_gamma   90.00
#
_symmetry.space_group_name_H-M   'P 1'
#
loop_
_entity.id
_entity.type
_entity.pdbx_description
1 polymer ?
#
loop_
_entity_poly.entity_id
_entity_poly.type
_entity_poly.pdbx_seq_one_letter_code
_entity_poly.pdbx_strand_id
1 'polypeptide(L)'
;MPPFPLPLDAMIGHYGAYAVYLAIGFAFGYVLEISGFAISTRLAAQFYLKDMTVLKVMFTAIIVAMVLIFFSTAIGLLDFNLVWVNTTYLWPGIVGGLIMGVGFIVGGFCPGTSLVSVATLKIDGMFFALGTLFGIFIFGETVHLIEEFWNSSYYGRLTLMDWLNLPTGVVVLGVVLMALAMFWAGEKLEQHFGGIEKPRRTWGRYAGIGALVAGALLVVLLGQPTTEAKWARLAPEKEALLEARAVQIHPGELLASLADDQLQVVMLDV
;
A
#
# COMPACT_ATOMS: atom_id res chain seq x y z
N MET A 1 20.37 13.48 -5.74
CA MET A 1 19.01 13.17 -5.26
C MET A 1 18.43 12.02 -6.08
N PRO A 2 17.73 11.06 -5.45
CA PRO A 2 16.94 10.09 -6.20
C PRO A 2 15.87 10.84 -7.03
N PRO A 3 15.63 10.46 -8.29
CA PRO A 3 14.72 11.18 -9.19
C PRO A 3 13.24 11.04 -8.84
N PHE A 4 12.87 10.10 -7.95
CA PHE A 4 11.48 9.86 -7.55
C PHE A 4 11.23 10.20 -6.07
N PRO A 5 10.06 10.79 -5.74
CA PRO A 5 8.92 11.09 -6.62
C PRO A 5 9.16 12.26 -7.60
N LEU A 6 8.76 12.08 -8.87
CA LEU A 6 8.88 13.12 -9.90
C LEU A 6 7.86 14.24 -9.63
N PRO A 7 8.27 15.52 -9.59
CA PRO A 7 7.35 16.63 -9.53
C PRO A 7 6.71 16.85 -10.91
N LEU A 8 5.75 16.00 -11.27
CA LEU A 8 5.09 16.00 -12.58
C LEU A 8 4.49 17.38 -12.91
N ASP A 9 3.90 18.05 -11.91
CA ASP A 9 3.38 19.41 -12.07
C ASP A 9 4.44 20.42 -12.52
N ALA A 10 5.66 20.31 -12.00
CA ALA A 10 6.77 21.22 -12.34
C ALA A 10 7.43 20.86 -13.68
N MET A 11 7.39 19.59 -14.10
CA MET A 11 8.10 19.12 -15.30
C MET A 11 7.28 19.22 -16.59
N ILE A 12 5.98 18.90 -16.52
CA ILE A 12 5.08 18.81 -17.69
C ILE A 12 3.86 19.74 -17.58
N GLY A 13 3.77 20.51 -16.49
CA GLY A 13 2.63 21.38 -16.19
C GLY A 13 1.41 20.60 -15.68
N HIS A 14 0.48 21.31 -15.04
CA HIS A 14 -0.72 20.71 -14.44
C HIS A 14 -1.54 19.86 -15.41
N TYR A 15 -1.73 20.32 -16.65
CA TYR A 15 -2.47 19.56 -17.67
C TYR A 15 -1.76 18.27 -18.07
N GLY A 16 -0.42 18.29 -18.17
CA GLY A 16 0.37 17.09 -18.42
C GLY A 16 0.28 16.09 -17.27
N ALA A 17 0.38 16.56 -16.03
CA ALA A 17 0.23 15.73 -14.85
C ALA A 17 -1.15 15.07 -14.78
N TYR A 18 -2.23 15.82 -15.03
CA TYR A 18 -3.58 15.27 -15.07
C TYR A 18 -3.78 14.24 -16.19
N ALA A 19 -3.17 14.43 -17.35
CA ALA A 19 -3.22 13.43 -18.42
C ALA A 19 -2.54 12.11 -18.01
N VAL A 20 -1.41 12.18 -17.31
CA VAL A 20 -0.73 11.00 -16.75
C VAL A 20 -1.60 10.31 -15.71
N TYR A 21 -2.18 11.05 -14.77
CA TYR A 21 -3.08 10.48 -13.75
C TYR A 21 -4.32 9.85 -14.37
N LEU A 22 -4.89 10.47 -15.40
CA LEU A 22 -6.01 9.92 -16.15
C LEU A 22 -5.63 8.61 -16.85
N ALA A 23 -4.47 8.56 -17.51
CA ALA A 23 -3.98 7.37 -18.19
C ALA A 23 -3.74 6.21 -17.19
N ILE A 24 -3.16 6.49 -16.03
CA ILE A 24 -2.95 5.50 -14.97
C ILE A 24 -4.29 5.01 -14.41
N GLY A 25 -5.22 5.93 -14.12
CA GLY A 25 -6.56 5.59 -13.64
C GLY A 25 -7.36 4.75 -14.65
N PHE A 26 -7.27 5.09 -15.93
CA PHE A 26 -7.88 4.31 -17.01
C PHE A 26 -7.27 2.91 -17.12
N ALA A 27 -5.93 2.80 -17.11
CA ALA A 27 -5.25 1.51 -17.14
C ALA A 27 -5.62 0.64 -15.92
N PHE A 28 -5.70 1.24 -14.74
CA PHE A 28 -6.13 0.56 -13.52
C PHE A 28 -7.58 0.06 -13.64
N GLY A 29 -8.51 0.91 -14.07
CA GLY A 29 -9.91 0.52 -14.28
C GLY A 29 -10.07 -0.59 -15.32
N TYR A 30 -9.34 -0.48 -16.44
CA TYR A 30 -9.31 -1.51 -17.48
C TYR A 30 -8.84 -2.87 -16.93
N VAL A 31 -7.75 -2.89 -16.14
CA VAL A 31 -7.24 -4.13 -15.52
C VAL A 31 -8.26 -4.74 -14.54
N LEU A 32 -8.98 -3.93 -13.77
CA LEU A 32 -10.03 -4.42 -12.86
C LEU A 32 -11.23 -4.99 -13.63
N GLU A 33 -11.61 -4.36 -14.74
CA GLU A 33 -12.72 -4.82 -15.58
C GLU A 33 -12.41 -6.15 -16.27
N ILE A 34 -11.25 -6.27 -16.92
CA ILE A 34 -10.84 -7.53 -17.59
C ILE A 34 -10.66 -8.67 -16.60
N SER A 35 -10.32 -8.36 -15.34
CA SER A 35 -10.21 -9.34 -14.26
C SER A 35 -11.58 -9.83 -13.77
N GLY A 36 -12.68 -9.20 -14.22
CA GLY A 36 -14.04 -9.60 -13.88
C GLY A 36 -14.54 -9.07 -12.54
N PHE A 37 -13.84 -8.09 -11.93
CA PHE A 37 -14.21 -7.57 -10.62
C PHE A 37 -15.42 -6.63 -10.62
N ALA A 38 -15.91 -6.25 -11.80
CA ALA A 38 -17.15 -5.52 -11.94
C ALA A 38 -18.39 -6.38 -11.62
N ILE A 39 -18.25 -7.70 -11.39
CA ILE A 39 -19.38 -8.62 -11.16
C ILE A 39 -19.41 -9.05 -9.68
N SER A 40 -20.45 -8.64 -8.96
CA SER A 40 -20.66 -8.93 -7.53
C SER A 40 -20.64 -10.43 -7.21
N THR A 41 -21.20 -11.28 -8.08
CA THR A 41 -21.25 -12.74 -7.86
C THR A 41 -19.86 -13.39 -7.82
N ARG A 42 -18.88 -12.87 -8.58
CA ARG A 42 -17.50 -13.36 -8.51
C ARG A 42 -16.81 -12.96 -7.21
N LEU A 43 -17.08 -11.75 -6.73
CA LEU A 43 -16.54 -11.27 -5.45
C LEU A 43 -17.17 -12.05 -4.28
N ALA A 44 -18.48 -12.29 -4.33
CA ALA A 44 -19.16 -13.13 -3.35
C ALA A 44 -18.66 -14.59 -3.37
N ALA A 45 -18.33 -15.14 -4.54
CA ALA A 45 -17.83 -16.51 -4.68
C ALA A 45 -16.51 -16.78 -3.91
N GLN A 46 -15.73 -15.74 -3.60
CA GLN A 46 -14.56 -15.85 -2.73
C GLN A 46 -14.95 -16.28 -1.31
N PHE A 47 -16.02 -15.72 -0.75
CA PHE A 47 -16.49 -16.08 0.60
C PHE A 47 -17.05 -17.50 0.67
N TYR A 48 -17.55 -18.02 -0.45
CA TYR A 48 -18.02 -19.40 -0.58
C TYR A 48 -16.91 -20.41 -0.92
N LEU A 49 -15.65 -19.96 -0.96
CA LEU A 49 -14.49 -20.77 -1.34
C LEU A 49 -14.56 -21.41 -2.74
N LYS A 50 -15.43 -20.89 -3.62
CA LYS A 50 -15.62 -21.41 -4.97
C LYS A 50 -14.67 -20.79 -5.99
N ASP A 51 -14.35 -19.51 -5.81
CA ASP A 51 -13.47 -18.76 -6.72
C ASP A 51 -12.49 -17.89 -5.91
N MET A 52 -11.19 -18.23 -5.92
CA MET A 52 -10.13 -17.48 -5.25
C MET A 52 -9.42 -16.48 -6.19
N THR A 53 -10.02 -16.15 -7.34
CA THR A 53 -9.42 -15.23 -8.31
C THR A 53 -9.10 -13.87 -7.69
N VAL A 54 -10.02 -13.28 -6.91
CA VAL A 54 -9.82 -11.99 -6.25
C VAL A 54 -8.62 -12.02 -5.30
N LEU A 55 -8.53 -13.04 -4.44
CA LEU A 55 -7.39 -13.23 -3.52
C LEU A 55 -6.08 -13.33 -4.31
N LYS A 56 -6.05 -14.17 -5.36
CA LYS A 56 -4.84 -14.38 -6.17
C LYS A 56 -4.40 -13.09 -6.84
N VAL A 57 -5.28 -12.41 -7.56
CA VAL A 57 -4.94 -11.19 -8.31
C VAL A 57 -4.53 -10.05 -7.39
N MET A 58 -5.28 -9.78 -6.32
CA MET A 58 -4.95 -8.70 -5.39
C MET A 58 -3.61 -8.93 -4.68
N PHE A 59 -3.37 -10.13 -4.16
CA PHE A 59 -2.08 -10.45 -3.54
C PHE A 59 -0.95 -10.41 -4.56
N THR A 60 -1.14 -10.91 -5.80
CA THR A 60 -0.09 -10.78 -6.83
C THR A 60 0.26 -9.33 -7.12
N ALA A 61 -0.73 -8.43 -7.22
CA ALA A 61 -0.50 -7.02 -7.45
C ALA A 61 0.29 -6.39 -6.29
N ILE A 62 -0.07 -6.70 -5.04
CA ILE A 62 0.65 -6.23 -3.84
C ILE A 62 2.11 -6.68 -3.86
N ILE A 63 2.37 -7.95 -4.17
CA ILE A 63 3.73 -8.50 -4.16
C ILE A 63 4.57 -7.93 -5.29
N VAL A 64 4.01 -7.84 -6.50
CA VAL A 64 4.68 -7.23 -7.66
C VAL A 64 5.04 -5.78 -7.33
N ALA A 65 4.10 -5.01 -6.80
CA ALA A 65 4.35 -3.63 -6.38
C ALA A 65 5.44 -3.54 -5.30
N MET A 66 5.37 -4.39 -4.27
CA MET A 66 6.36 -4.43 -3.20
C MET A 66 7.77 -4.74 -3.74
N VAL A 67 7.90 -5.78 -4.58
CA VAL A 67 9.18 -6.15 -5.19
C VAL A 67 9.71 -5.02 -6.08
N LEU A 68 8.86 -4.40 -6.90
CA LEU A 68 9.26 -3.30 -7.78
C LEU A 68 9.69 -2.04 -7.00
N ILE A 69 8.95 -1.68 -5.95
CA ILE A 69 9.29 -0.54 -5.09
C ILE A 69 10.64 -0.79 -4.43
N PHE A 70 10.82 -1.93 -3.76
CA PHE A 70 12.08 -2.20 -3.06
C PHE A 70 13.26 -2.44 -4.02
N PHE A 71 13.02 -3.00 -5.20
CA PHE A 71 14.03 -3.08 -6.26
C PHE A 71 14.44 -1.68 -6.72
N SER A 72 13.47 -0.77 -6.93
CA SER A 72 13.74 0.63 -7.30
C SER A 72 14.50 1.39 -6.20
N THR A 73 14.25 1.07 -4.93
CA THR A 73 15.02 1.63 -3.80
C THR A 73 16.44 1.07 -3.75
N ALA A 74 16.64 -0.20 -4.07
CA ALA A 74 17.95 -0.86 -4.05
C ALA A 74 18.88 -0.30 -5.12
N ILE A 75 18.36 -0.02 -6.32
CA ILE A 75 19.11 0.63 -7.41
C ILE A 75 19.26 2.15 -7.23
N GLY A 76 18.68 2.73 -6.18
CA GLY A 76 18.78 4.17 -5.87
C GLY A 76 17.90 5.09 -6.72
N LEU A 77 16.90 4.53 -7.44
CA LEU A 77 15.97 5.30 -8.26
C LEU A 77 14.89 6.00 -7.43
N LEU A 78 14.50 5.39 -6.30
CA LEU A 78 13.40 5.84 -5.45
C LEU A 78 13.85 5.96 -3.98
N ASP A 79 13.48 7.06 -3.32
CA ASP A 79 13.63 7.17 -1.86
C ASP A 79 12.36 6.71 -1.14
N PHE A 80 12.50 5.64 -0.37
CA PHE A 80 11.38 5.10 0.43
C PHE A 80 10.95 6.06 1.56
N ASN A 81 11.76 7.05 1.93
CA ASN A 81 11.38 8.06 2.94
C ASN A 81 10.47 9.15 2.37
N LEU A 82 10.51 9.38 1.07
CA LEU A 82 9.62 10.33 0.39
C LEU A 82 8.26 9.69 0.03
N VAL A 83 8.16 8.36 0.12
CA VAL A 83 6.90 7.65 -0.04
C VAL A 83 6.09 7.74 1.24
N TRP A 84 4.87 8.26 1.12
CA TRP A 84 3.94 8.33 2.23
C TRP A 84 3.54 6.92 2.69
N VAL A 85 3.85 6.60 3.94
CA VAL A 85 3.38 5.38 4.62
C VAL A 85 2.35 5.82 5.65
N ASN A 86 1.12 5.31 5.53
CA ASN A 86 0.06 5.62 6.49
C ASN A 86 0.49 5.27 7.92
N THR A 87 0.19 6.20 8.84
CA THR A 87 0.41 5.98 10.26
C THR A 87 -0.52 4.89 10.77
N THR A 88 -0.02 4.10 11.72
CA THR A 88 -0.72 2.95 12.25
C THR A 88 -1.47 3.34 13.52
N TYR A 89 -2.80 3.36 13.44
CA TYR A 89 -3.71 3.43 14.57
C TYR A 89 -4.34 2.05 14.77
N LEU A 90 -3.92 1.33 15.81
CA LEU A 90 -4.21 -0.10 15.90
C LEU A 90 -5.70 -0.38 16.13
N TRP A 91 -6.31 0.23 17.15
CA TRP A 91 -7.73 0.00 17.48
C TRP A 91 -8.70 0.58 16.43
N PRO A 92 -8.53 1.83 15.98
CA PRO A 92 -9.35 2.38 14.89
C PRO A 92 -9.20 1.57 13.60
N GLY A 93 -7.98 1.11 13.29
CA GLY A 93 -7.71 0.26 12.13
C GLY A 93 -8.43 -1.08 12.18
N ILE A 94 -8.44 -1.75 13.35
CA ILE A 94 -9.17 -3.03 13.53
C ILE A 94 -10.67 -2.82 13.39
N VAL A 95 -11.24 -1.84 14.08
CA VAL A 95 -12.69 -1.58 14.04
C VAL A 95 -13.13 -1.12 12.65
N GLY A 96 -12.40 -0.19 12.04
CA GLY A 96 -12.65 0.28 10.68
C GLY A 96 -12.54 -0.85 9.65
N GLY A 97 -11.53 -1.71 9.79
CA GLY A 97 -11.35 -2.89 8.95
C GLY A 97 -12.51 -3.89 9.06
N LEU A 98 -13.05 -4.10 10.25
CA LEU A 98 -14.20 -4.98 10.48
C LEU A 98 -15.48 -4.39 9.87
N ILE A 99 -15.74 -3.10 10.07
CA ILE A 99 -16.89 -2.40 9.45
C ILE A 99 -16.80 -2.47 7.92
N MET A 100 -15.61 -2.20 7.36
CA MET A 100 -15.36 -2.32 5.93
C MET A 100 -15.57 -3.76 5.43
N GLY A 101 -15.12 -4.75 6.19
CA GLY A 101 -15.33 -6.18 5.88
C GLY A 101 -16.82 -6.57 5.84
N VAL A 102 -17.62 -6.11 6.81
CA VAL A 102 -19.07 -6.32 6.81
C VAL A 102 -19.70 -5.65 5.60
N GLY A 103 -19.33 -4.40 5.31
CA GLY A 103 -19.79 -3.68 4.11
C GLY A 103 -19.45 -4.42 2.82
N PHE A 104 -18.26 -5.00 2.72
CA PHE A 104 -17.83 -5.78 1.58
C PHE A 104 -18.66 -7.06 1.40
N ILE A 105 -18.98 -7.78 2.48
CA ILE A 105 -19.82 -8.99 2.43
C ILE A 105 -21.24 -8.65 1.99
N VAL A 106 -21.83 -7.58 2.55
CA VAL A 106 -23.21 -7.16 2.25
C VAL A 106 -23.33 -6.61 0.83
N GLY A 107 -22.38 -5.76 0.43
CA GLY A 107 -22.40 -5.07 -0.86
C GLY A 107 -21.83 -5.86 -2.03
N GLY A 108 -20.99 -6.88 -1.76
CA GLY A 108 -20.34 -7.67 -2.81
C GLY A 108 -19.33 -6.88 -3.64
N PHE A 109 -18.91 -5.69 -3.20
CA PHE A 109 -17.94 -4.82 -3.88
C PHE A 109 -16.95 -4.22 -2.88
N CYS A 110 -15.70 -4.04 -3.29
CA CYS A 110 -14.77 -3.16 -2.61
C CYS A 110 -14.82 -1.74 -3.24
N PRO A 111 -14.34 -0.69 -2.54
CA PRO A 111 -14.51 0.70 -2.97
C PRO A 111 -13.98 1.01 -4.39
N GLY A 112 -12.90 0.36 -4.83
CA GLY A 112 -12.38 0.52 -6.19
C GLY A 112 -13.22 -0.21 -7.24
N THR A 113 -13.68 -1.43 -6.93
CA THR A 113 -14.48 -2.24 -7.86
C THR A 113 -15.90 -1.70 -8.04
N SER A 114 -16.44 -1.02 -7.03
CA SER A 114 -17.73 -0.36 -7.16
C SER A 114 -17.68 0.75 -8.21
N LEU A 115 -16.64 1.58 -8.24
CA LEU A 115 -16.46 2.61 -9.27
C LEU A 115 -16.37 2.01 -10.69
N VAL A 116 -15.64 0.90 -10.85
CA VAL A 116 -15.58 0.18 -12.14
C VAL A 116 -16.95 -0.38 -12.51
N SER A 117 -17.70 -0.92 -11.54
CA SER A 117 -19.04 -1.44 -11.79
C SER A 117 -20.05 -0.33 -12.18
N VAL A 118 -19.92 0.87 -11.61
CA VAL A 118 -20.69 2.06 -12.04
C VAL A 118 -20.36 2.44 -13.47
N ALA A 119 -19.07 2.42 -13.85
CA ALA A 119 -18.66 2.67 -15.23
C ALA A 119 -19.26 1.65 -16.22
N THR A 120 -19.47 0.41 -15.79
CA THR A 120 -20.19 -0.62 -16.56
C THR A 120 -21.72 -0.56 -16.46
N LEU A 121 -22.28 0.52 -15.90
CA LEU A 121 -23.72 0.77 -15.74
C LEU A 121 -24.47 -0.31 -14.92
N LYS A 122 -23.79 -0.94 -13.96
CA LYS A 122 -24.44 -1.91 -13.06
C LYS A 122 -25.13 -1.20 -11.90
N ILE A 123 -26.40 -1.53 -11.71
CA ILE A 123 -27.26 -0.94 -10.68
C ILE A 123 -26.71 -1.25 -9.27
N ASP A 124 -26.33 -2.50 -9.03
CA ASP A 124 -25.77 -2.95 -7.74
C ASP A 124 -24.55 -2.10 -7.33
N GLY A 125 -23.68 -1.84 -8.31
CA GLY A 125 -22.49 -1.02 -8.16
C GLY A 125 -22.78 0.43 -7.81
N MET A 126 -23.81 0.99 -8.42
CA MET A 126 -24.23 2.38 -8.21
C MET A 126 -24.76 2.60 -6.80
N PHE A 127 -25.61 1.70 -6.29
CA PHE A 127 -26.08 1.76 -4.91
C PHE A 127 -24.94 1.63 -3.91
N PHE A 128 -24.00 0.71 -4.15
CA PHE A 128 -22.84 0.56 -3.27
C PHE A 128 -21.93 1.79 -3.30
N ALA A 129 -21.65 2.34 -4.47
CA ALA A 129 -20.82 3.54 -4.61
C ALA A 129 -21.46 4.75 -3.91
N LEU A 130 -22.77 4.97 -4.10
CA LEU A 130 -23.51 6.03 -3.42
C LEU A 130 -23.52 5.82 -1.90
N GLY A 131 -23.75 4.59 -1.45
CA GLY A 131 -23.66 4.24 -0.03
C GLY A 131 -22.27 4.48 0.56
N THR A 132 -21.22 4.20 -0.20
CA THR A 132 -19.82 4.46 0.20
C THR A 132 -19.56 5.96 0.33
N LEU A 133 -19.96 6.76 -0.66
CA LEU A 133 -19.81 8.22 -0.64
C LEU A 133 -20.58 8.85 0.52
N PHE A 134 -21.81 8.38 0.74
CA PHE A 134 -22.65 8.83 1.85
C PHE A 134 -22.06 8.43 3.22
N GLY A 135 -21.53 7.20 3.33
CA GLY A 135 -20.84 6.75 4.53
C GLY A 135 -19.58 7.57 4.85
N ILE A 136 -18.77 7.90 3.84
CA ILE A 136 -17.60 8.78 3.98
C ILE A 136 -18.03 10.17 4.44
N PHE A 137 -19.11 10.72 3.87
CA PHE A 137 -19.63 12.03 4.25
C PHE A 137 -20.09 12.06 5.70
N ILE A 138 -20.91 11.09 6.13
CA ILE A 138 -21.34 10.99 7.54
C ILE A 138 -20.13 10.81 8.45
N PHE A 139 -19.22 9.90 8.09
CA PHE A 139 -18.04 9.64 8.90
C PHE A 139 -17.21 10.91 9.09
N GLY A 140 -16.98 11.67 8.01
CA GLY A 140 -16.25 12.94 8.05
C GLY A 140 -16.87 13.98 8.99
N GLU A 141 -18.20 14.04 9.08
CA GLU A 141 -18.89 14.94 10.02
C GLU A 141 -18.84 14.43 11.46
N THR A 142 -18.96 13.11 11.65
CA THR A 142 -19.02 12.49 12.98
C THR A 142 -17.67 12.24 13.64
N VAL A 143 -16.55 12.34 12.90
CA VAL A 143 -15.22 11.98 13.42
C VAL A 143 -14.84 12.80 14.66
N HIS A 144 -15.30 14.04 14.74
CA HIS A 144 -15.10 14.93 15.87
C HIS A 144 -15.69 14.39 17.19
N LEU A 145 -16.75 13.58 17.11
CA LEU A 145 -17.40 12.98 18.29
C LEU A 145 -16.64 11.76 18.83
N ILE A 146 -15.71 11.21 18.05
CA ILE A 146 -14.95 9.99 18.37
C ILE A 146 -13.44 10.23 18.34
N GLU A 147 -12.97 11.48 18.45
CA GLU A 147 -11.55 11.84 18.38
C GLU A 147 -10.67 11.08 19.39
N GLU A 148 -11.18 10.88 20.62
CA GLU A 148 -10.46 10.15 21.66
C GLU A 148 -10.24 8.67 21.27
N PHE A 149 -11.24 8.05 20.65
CA PHE A 149 -11.09 6.71 20.10
C PHE A 149 -10.25 6.70 18.82
N TRP A 150 -10.44 7.66 17.92
CA TRP A 150 -9.75 7.76 16.64
C TRP A 150 -8.25 7.96 16.78
N ASN A 151 -7.82 8.73 17.78
CA ASN A 151 -6.40 8.93 18.08
C ASN A 151 -5.83 7.88 19.05
N SER A 152 -6.63 6.88 19.44
CA SER A 152 -6.16 5.83 20.34
C SER A 152 -5.13 4.92 19.66
N SER A 153 -4.09 4.54 20.43
CA SER A 153 -3.04 3.60 19.99
C SER A 153 -2.30 4.01 18.71
N TYR A 154 -1.72 5.21 18.74
CA TYR A 154 -0.83 5.73 17.71
C TYR A 154 0.55 5.05 17.79
N TYR A 155 0.92 4.33 16.74
CA TYR A 155 2.23 3.70 16.59
C TYR A 155 3.11 4.39 15.51
N GLY A 156 2.63 5.50 14.94
CA GLY A 156 3.35 6.21 13.89
C GLY A 156 3.57 5.36 12.63
N ARG A 157 4.72 5.56 11.97
CA ARG A 157 5.12 4.78 10.80
C ARG A 157 5.67 3.42 11.27
N LEU A 158 4.81 2.42 11.31
CA LEU A 158 5.20 1.05 11.63
C LEU A 158 5.27 0.21 10.35
N THR A 159 6.47 -0.26 9.99
CA THR A 159 6.63 -1.19 8.87
C THR A 159 6.94 -2.60 9.37
N LEU A 160 6.70 -3.60 8.52
CA LEU A 160 7.00 -5.00 8.85
C LEU A 160 8.49 -5.24 9.13
N MET A 161 9.35 -4.41 8.54
CA MET A 161 10.81 -4.43 8.73
C MET A 161 11.18 -3.99 10.15
N ASP A 162 10.53 -2.93 10.64
CA ASP A 162 10.75 -2.39 11.98
C ASP A 162 10.20 -3.34 13.05
N TRP A 163 9.06 -3.99 12.78
CA TRP A 163 8.46 -4.93 13.73
C TRP A 163 9.26 -6.24 13.87
N LEU A 164 9.74 -6.80 12.75
CA LEU A 164 10.53 -8.04 12.76
C LEU A 164 12.02 -7.79 13.05
N ASN A 165 12.46 -6.53 13.02
CA ASN A 165 13.86 -6.12 13.12
C ASN A 165 14.77 -6.91 12.15
N LEU A 166 14.25 -7.17 10.94
CA LEU A 166 14.92 -7.95 9.90
C LEU A 166 15.32 -7.06 8.73
N PRO A 167 16.42 -7.37 8.02
CA PRO A 167 16.78 -6.67 6.80
C PRO A 167 15.64 -6.71 5.78
N THR A 168 15.38 -5.59 5.12
CA THR A 168 14.28 -5.43 4.16
C THR A 168 14.24 -6.52 3.09
N GLY A 169 15.40 -6.93 2.57
CA GLY A 169 15.47 -8.01 1.59
C GLY A 169 14.89 -9.33 2.11
N VAL A 170 15.18 -9.68 3.37
CA VAL A 170 14.67 -10.91 4.02
C VAL A 170 13.15 -10.83 4.19
N VAL A 171 12.64 -9.67 4.58
CA VAL A 171 11.19 -9.43 4.72
C VAL A 171 10.48 -9.55 3.39
N VAL A 172 11.01 -8.93 2.33
CA VAL A 172 10.47 -9.04 0.97
C VAL A 172 10.42 -10.49 0.52
N LEU A 173 11.52 -11.24 0.68
CA LEU A 173 11.58 -12.65 0.31
C LEU A 173 10.59 -13.50 1.13
N GLY A 174 10.48 -13.25 2.44
CA GLY A 174 9.52 -13.92 3.31
C GLY A 174 8.08 -13.71 2.87
N VAL A 175 7.71 -12.48 2.52
CA VAL A 175 6.36 -12.16 2.01
C VAL A 175 6.11 -12.81 0.65
N VAL A 176 7.09 -12.86 -0.26
CA VAL A 176 6.94 -13.58 -1.54
C VAL A 176 6.69 -15.08 -1.29
N LEU A 177 7.45 -15.72 -0.40
CA LEU A 177 7.26 -17.13 -0.07
C LEU A 177 5.90 -17.39 0.58
N MET A 178 5.49 -16.54 1.53
CA MET A 178 4.17 -16.60 2.16
C MET A 178 3.05 -16.53 1.12
N ALA A 179 3.17 -15.64 0.14
CA ALA A 179 2.18 -15.52 -0.91
C ALA A 179 2.13 -16.71 -1.86
N LEU A 180 3.28 -17.28 -2.23
CA LEU A 180 3.32 -18.51 -3.01
C LEU A 180 2.62 -19.66 -2.25
N ALA A 181 2.79 -19.73 -0.93
CA ALA A 181 2.08 -20.67 -0.08
C ALA A 181 0.56 -20.39 -0.05
N MET A 182 0.14 -19.12 0.03
CA MET A 182 -1.28 -18.73 -0.05
C MET A 182 -1.91 -19.07 -1.40
N PHE A 183 -1.22 -18.86 -2.52
CA PHE A 183 -1.72 -19.25 -3.85
C PHE A 183 -1.89 -20.76 -3.96
N TRP A 184 -0.93 -21.53 -3.43
CA TRP A 184 -1.03 -22.98 -3.35
C TRP A 184 -2.21 -23.43 -2.47
N ALA A 185 -2.41 -22.78 -1.31
CA ALA A 185 -3.54 -23.06 -0.42
C ALA A 185 -4.88 -22.73 -1.08
N GLY A 186 -4.98 -21.57 -1.75
CA GLY A 186 -6.19 -21.16 -2.46
C GLY A 186 -6.60 -22.13 -3.57
N GLU A 187 -5.64 -22.67 -4.33
CA GLU A 187 -5.93 -23.70 -5.32
C GLU A 187 -6.42 -25.01 -4.71
N LYS A 188 -5.87 -25.38 -3.54
CA LYS A 188 -6.33 -26.57 -2.82
C LYS A 188 -7.76 -26.41 -2.30
N LEU A 189 -8.12 -25.19 -1.85
CA LEU A 189 -9.48 -24.88 -1.41
C LEU A 189 -10.48 -24.90 -2.58
N GLU A 190 -10.13 -24.31 -3.73
CA GLU A 190 -10.95 -24.36 -4.95
C GLU A 190 -11.19 -25.79 -5.43
N GLN A 191 -10.18 -26.66 -5.34
CA GLN A 191 -10.31 -28.08 -5.68
C GLN A 191 -11.26 -28.82 -4.73
N HIS A 192 -11.27 -28.44 -3.45
CA HIS A 192 -12.09 -29.10 -2.44
C HIS A 192 -13.55 -28.62 -2.43
N PHE A 193 -13.78 -27.30 -2.54
CA PHE A 193 -15.11 -26.69 -2.42
C PHE A 193 -15.73 -26.28 -3.75
N GLY A 194 -14.91 -25.96 -4.76
CA GLY A 194 -15.36 -25.47 -6.07
C GLY A 194 -15.52 -26.57 -7.12
N GLY A 195 -14.92 -27.75 -6.93
CA GLY A 195 -14.94 -28.84 -7.93
C GLY A 195 -14.28 -28.46 -9.26
N ILE A 196 -13.46 -27.41 -9.28
CA ILE A 196 -12.82 -26.89 -10.49
C ILE A 196 -11.61 -27.79 -10.83
N GLU A 197 -11.55 -28.27 -12.07
CA GLU A 197 -10.42 -29.05 -12.58
C GLU A 197 -9.11 -28.26 -12.49
N LYS A 198 -7.99 -28.99 -12.30
CA LYS A 198 -6.65 -28.41 -12.18
C LYS A 198 -6.40 -27.40 -13.32
N PRO A 199 -6.02 -26.15 -13.03
CA PRO A 199 -5.67 -25.20 -14.08
C PRO A 199 -4.56 -25.79 -14.95
N ARG A 200 -4.68 -25.69 -16.28
CA ARG A 200 -3.65 -26.14 -17.22
C ARG A 200 -2.31 -25.54 -16.79
N ARG A 201 -1.29 -26.39 -16.57
CA ARG A 201 0.09 -25.95 -16.33
C ARG A 201 0.57 -25.19 -17.55
N THR A 202 0.46 -23.87 -17.51
CA THR A 202 1.00 -22.98 -18.55
C THR A 202 2.41 -22.58 -18.15
N TRP A 203 3.31 -22.57 -19.12
CA TRP A 203 4.71 -22.15 -18.92
C TRP A 203 4.81 -20.72 -18.35
N GLY A 204 3.89 -19.83 -18.74
CA GLY A 204 3.82 -18.46 -18.22
C GLY A 204 3.65 -18.36 -16.70
N ARG A 205 2.98 -19.33 -16.06
CA ARG A 205 2.84 -19.35 -14.59
C ARG A 205 4.19 -19.57 -13.90
N TYR A 206 4.98 -20.53 -14.40
CA TYR A 206 6.32 -20.79 -13.85
C TYR A 206 7.29 -19.65 -14.16
N ALA A 207 7.17 -19.03 -15.33
CA ALA A 207 7.94 -17.84 -15.67
C ALA A 207 7.62 -16.67 -14.72
N GLY A 208 6.35 -16.43 -14.41
CA GLY A 208 5.93 -15.38 -13.47
C GLY A 208 6.42 -15.63 -12.04
N ILE A 209 6.30 -16.86 -11.54
CA ILE A 209 6.83 -17.25 -10.23
C ILE A 209 8.36 -17.08 -10.22
N GLY A 210 9.04 -17.55 -11.26
CA GLY A 210 10.48 -17.41 -11.41
C GLY A 210 10.93 -15.94 -11.41
N ALA A 211 10.22 -15.06 -12.12
CA ALA A 211 10.50 -13.63 -12.16
C ALA A 211 10.30 -12.96 -10.79
N LEU A 212 9.24 -13.31 -10.06
CA LEU A 212 9.00 -12.77 -8.71
C LEU A 212 10.06 -13.22 -7.70
N VAL A 213 10.41 -14.51 -7.70
CA VAL A 213 11.44 -15.05 -6.82
C VAL A 213 12.81 -14.47 -7.19
N ALA A 214 13.13 -14.37 -8.48
CA ALA A 214 14.36 -13.74 -8.94
C ALA A 214 14.41 -12.26 -8.56
N GLY A 215 13.31 -11.52 -8.71
CA GLY A 215 13.21 -10.12 -8.27
C GLY A 215 13.41 -9.96 -6.78
N ALA A 216 12.80 -10.81 -5.96
CA ALA A 216 12.99 -10.79 -4.51
C ALA A 216 14.44 -11.15 -4.11
N LEU A 217 15.04 -12.16 -4.77
CA LEU A 217 16.44 -12.51 -4.57
C LEU A 217 17.38 -11.37 -5.00
N LEU A 218 17.08 -10.66 -6.09
CA LEU A 218 17.84 -9.49 -6.51
C LEU A 218 17.74 -8.36 -5.47
N VAL A 219 16.58 -8.13 -4.86
CA VAL A 219 16.44 -7.17 -3.75
C VAL A 219 17.28 -7.59 -2.54
N VAL A 220 17.34 -8.89 -2.22
CA VAL A 220 18.21 -9.42 -1.17
C VAL A 220 19.69 -9.21 -1.51
N LEU A 221 20.10 -9.53 -2.75
CA LEU A 221 21.49 -9.49 -3.20
C LEU A 221 22.03 -8.07 -3.36
N LEU A 222 21.23 -7.16 -3.92
CA LEU A 222 21.58 -5.74 -4.01
C LEU A 222 21.61 -5.07 -2.63
N GLY A 223 20.87 -5.64 -1.67
CA GLY A 223 20.69 -5.05 -0.36
C GLY A 223 19.96 -3.72 -0.42
N GLN A 224 19.64 -3.17 0.75
CA GLN A 224 19.23 -1.78 0.85
C GLN A 224 20.41 -0.93 1.31
N PRO A 225 20.53 0.33 0.83
CA PRO A 225 21.52 1.25 1.36
C PRO A 225 21.29 1.38 2.87
N THR A 226 22.28 0.98 3.66
CA THR A 226 22.25 1.07 5.12
C THR A 226 22.04 2.52 5.55
N THR A 227 21.49 2.71 6.75
CA THR A 227 21.27 4.06 7.32
C THR A 227 22.57 4.87 7.28
N GLU A 228 23.70 4.27 7.63
CA GLU A 228 25.04 4.89 7.54
C GLU A 228 25.44 5.28 6.11
N ALA A 229 25.21 4.41 5.12
CA ALA A 229 25.50 4.73 3.71
C ALA A 229 24.58 5.84 3.17
N LYS A 230 23.36 5.98 3.70
CA LYS A 230 22.47 7.11 3.40
C LYS A 230 22.97 8.39 4.03
N TRP A 231 23.34 8.37 5.32
CA TRP A 231 23.93 9.52 6.01
C TRP A 231 25.22 9.99 5.35
N ALA A 232 26.11 9.08 4.94
CA ALA A 232 27.33 9.43 4.20
C ALA A 232 27.06 10.11 2.85
N ARG A 233 25.94 9.81 2.18
CA ARG A 233 25.52 10.49 0.93
C ARG A 233 24.88 11.86 1.19
N LEU A 234 24.22 12.03 2.34
CA LEU A 234 23.54 13.26 2.74
C LEU A 234 24.48 14.25 3.45
N ALA A 235 25.53 13.75 4.09
CA ALA A 235 26.52 14.53 4.84
C ALA A 235 27.05 15.74 4.06
N PRO A 236 27.61 15.63 2.83
CA PRO A 236 28.22 16.78 2.17
C PRO A 236 27.25 17.94 1.89
N GLU A 237 25.94 17.67 1.78
CA GLU A 237 24.92 18.70 1.56
C GLU A 237 24.29 19.20 2.87
N LYS A 238 23.98 18.28 3.79
CA LYS A 238 23.31 18.60 5.06
C LYS A 238 24.25 19.16 6.12
N GLU A 239 25.49 18.67 6.17
CA GLU A 239 26.52 19.13 7.11
C GLU A 239 26.93 20.57 6.79
N ALA A 240 27.04 20.94 5.51
CA ALA A 240 27.25 22.33 5.09
C ALA A 240 26.10 23.27 5.53
N LEU A 241 24.85 22.80 5.54
CA LEU A 241 23.69 23.57 6.02
C LEU A 241 23.67 23.69 7.55
N LEU A 242 24.14 22.67 8.27
CA LEU A 242 24.30 22.69 9.73
C LEU A 242 25.43 23.62 10.16
N GLU A 243 26.59 23.56 9.48
CA GLU A 243 27.72 24.47 9.69
C GLU A 243 27.33 25.93 9.41
N ALA A 244 26.55 26.16 8.35
CA ALA A 244 26.00 27.48 8.02
C ALA A 244 24.87 27.93 8.98
N ARG A 245 24.48 27.11 9.97
CA ARG A 245 23.35 27.33 10.89
C ARG A 245 22.04 27.67 10.19
N ALA A 246 21.86 27.21 8.95
CA ALA A 246 20.66 27.45 8.16
C ALA A 246 19.49 26.58 8.64
N VAL A 247 19.77 25.46 9.32
CA VAL A 247 18.79 24.54 9.89
C VAL A 247 19.12 24.34 11.38
N GLN A 248 18.61 25.23 12.23
CA GLN A 248 18.71 25.14 13.69
C GLN A 248 17.39 25.57 14.33
N ILE A 249 17.01 24.95 15.44
CA ILE A 249 15.95 25.43 16.33
C ILE A 249 16.60 26.20 17.48
N HIS A 250 16.08 27.38 17.80
CA HIS A 250 16.58 28.13 18.95
C HIS A 250 16.24 27.37 20.25
N PRO A 251 17.13 27.29 21.26
CA PRO A 251 16.86 26.54 22.49
C PRO A 251 15.55 26.95 23.20
N GLY A 252 15.17 28.23 23.11
CA GLY A 252 13.88 28.72 23.63
C GLY A 252 12.65 28.19 22.87
N GLU A 253 12.75 27.99 21.56
CA GLU A 253 11.69 27.38 20.75
C GLU A 253 11.61 25.87 20.98
N LEU A 254 12.75 25.20 21.22
CA LEU A 254 12.77 23.81 21.64
C LEU A 254 12.06 23.62 23.00
N LEU A 255 12.33 24.52 23.95
CA LEU A 255 11.69 24.49 25.27
C LEU A 255 10.19 24.77 25.19
N ALA A 256 9.78 25.71 24.32
CA ALA A 256 8.37 25.99 24.07
C ALA A 256 7.65 24.80 23.40
N SER A 257 8.29 24.13 22.44
CA SER A 257 7.72 22.94 21.79
C SER A 257 7.67 21.71 22.70
N LEU A 258 8.63 21.56 23.63
CA LEU A 258 8.58 20.52 24.67
C LEU A 258 7.48 20.75 25.71
N ALA A 259 7.09 22.00 25.94
CA ALA A 259 6.03 22.38 26.87
C ALA A 259 4.65 22.46 26.22
N ASP A 260 4.55 22.24 24.91
CA ASP A 260 3.29 22.25 24.17
C ASP A 260 2.69 20.85 24.12
N ASP A 261 1.62 20.65 24.90
CA ASP A 261 0.89 19.37 24.98
C ASP A 261 0.20 18.99 23.65
N GLN A 262 0.13 19.89 22.66
CA GLN A 262 -0.37 19.60 21.31
C GLN A 262 0.71 19.00 20.40
N LEU A 263 1.99 19.08 20.79
CA LEU A 263 3.12 18.62 19.99
C LEU A 263 3.78 17.39 20.60
N GLN A 264 3.90 16.31 19.83
CA GLN A 264 4.72 15.17 20.22
C GLN A 264 6.18 15.40 19.78
N VAL A 265 6.96 16.07 20.62
CA VAL A 265 8.39 16.29 20.35
C VAL A 265 9.17 15.00 20.57
N VAL A 266 9.77 14.47 19.50
CA VAL A 266 10.68 13.33 19.54
C VAL A 266 12.10 13.84 19.30
N MET A 267 12.93 13.88 20.35
CA MET A 267 14.36 14.21 20.22
C MET A 267 15.12 12.99 19.69
N LEU A 268 15.69 13.14 18.49
CA LEU A 268 16.36 12.04 17.77
C LEU A 268 17.87 11.98 18.01
N ASP A 269 18.49 12.98 18.65
CA ASP A 269 19.90 12.96 19.09
C ASP A 269 20.21 14.11 20.09
N VAL A 270 21.21 13.91 20.96
CA VAL A 270 21.88 14.94 21.80
C VAL A 270 23.36 14.95 21.49
#